data_AF-A0A6P0GP02-F1
#
_entry.id   AF-A0A6P0GP02-F1
#
_cell.length_a   1.000
_cell.length_b   1.000
_cell.length_c   1.000
_cell.angle_alpha   90.00
_cell.angle_beta   90.00
_cell.angle_gamma   90.00
#
_symmetry.space_group_name_H-M   'P 1'
#
loop_
_entity.id
_entity.type
_entity.pdbx_description
1 polymer ?
#
loop_
_entity_poly.entity_id
_entity_poly.type
_entity_poly.pdbx_seq_one_letter_code
_entity_poly.pdbx_strand_id
1 'polypeptide(L)'
;PAAGQLAHRAWTYRTHLPATWAAMAAGELDEYRARTLVDVLEHTAPAVARRVEARLLPEATDLTVGKLKKRVLALLLELDAEAADRRREQAERRADVRVYPSPQEGMATLAADLPAQVAAACHALVDQLARLLKADGDPRPIGELRTLVFADLLQRPWDDTRPPVTAHLQITATLAALA
;
A
#
# COMPACT_ATOMS: atom_id res chain seq x y z
N PRO A 1 21.99 -35.86 -13.23
CA PRO A 1 20.79 -35.26 -12.62
C PRO A 1 20.92 -34.91 -11.12
N ALA A 2 21.50 -35.77 -10.27
CA ALA A 2 21.61 -35.54 -8.81
C ALA A 2 22.56 -34.38 -8.40
N ALA A 3 23.67 -34.20 -9.11
CA ALA A 3 24.66 -33.15 -8.80
C ALA A 3 24.10 -31.72 -8.93
N GLY A 4 23.24 -31.47 -9.92
CA GLY A 4 22.62 -30.15 -10.13
C GLY A 4 21.65 -29.76 -9.02
N GLN A 5 20.84 -30.72 -8.54
CA GLN A 5 19.91 -30.48 -7.42
C GLN A 5 20.66 -30.21 -6.11
N LEU A 6 21.75 -30.93 -5.85
CA LEU A 6 22.59 -30.71 -4.66
C LEU A 6 23.26 -29.32 -4.70
N ALA A 7 23.79 -28.92 -5.85
CA ALA A 7 24.40 -27.60 -6.02
C ALA A 7 23.38 -26.46 -5.83
N HIS A 8 22.19 -26.58 -6.42
CA HIS A 8 21.10 -25.61 -6.27
C HIS A 8 20.62 -25.47 -4.82
N ARG A 9 20.50 -26.59 -4.09
CA ARG A 9 20.14 -26.56 -2.67
C ARG A 9 21.23 -25.92 -1.81
N ALA A 10 22.48 -26.28 -2.03
CA ALA A 10 23.61 -25.66 -1.33
C ALA A 10 23.65 -24.13 -1.57
N TRP A 11 23.36 -23.71 -2.81
CA TRP A 11 23.24 -22.29 -3.13
C TRP A 11 22.08 -21.62 -2.39
N THR A 12 20.91 -22.25 -2.34
CA THR A 12 19.72 -21.72 -1.66
C THR A 12 19.94 -21.60 -0.16
N TYR A 13 20.53 -22.61 0.49
CA TYR A 13 20.94 -22.53 1.89
C TYR A 13 21.87 -21.35 2.16
N ARG A 14 22.88 -21.14 1.32
CA ARG A 14 23.83 -20.05 1.51
C ARG A 14 23.21 -18.67 1.29
N THR A 15 22.30 -18.53 0.34
CA THR A 15 21.80 -17.22 -0.11
C THR A 15 20.48 -16.81 0.53
N HIS A 16 19.57 -17.75 0.69
CA HIS A 16 18.20 -17.53 1.15
C HIS A 16 17.99 -17.98 2.60
N LEU A 17 18.62 -19.09 3.00
CA LEU A 17 18.35 -19.77 4.28
C LEU A 17 19.60 -20.06 5.14
N PRO A 18 20.46 -19.06 5.42
CA PRO A 18 21.70 -19.29 6.17
C PRO A 18 21.47 -19.76 7.60
N ALA A 19 20.42 -19.30 8.28
CA ALA A 19 20.13 -19.72 9.65
C ALA A 19 19.61 -21.16 9.69
N THR A 20 18.82 -21.56 8.70
CA THR A 20 18.37 -22.94 8.52
C THR A 20 19.55 -23.90 8.31
N TRP A 21 20.53 -23.49 7.49
CA TRP A 21 21.77 -24.25 7.30
C TRP A 21 22.55 -24.40 8.59
N ALA A 22 22.69 -23.32 9.37
CA ALA A 22 23.38 -23.36 10.65
C ALA A 22 22.69 -24.31 11.66
N ALA A 23 21.36 -24.24 11.78
CA ALA A 23 20.58 -25.12 12.65
C ALA A 23 20.71 -26.60 12.24
N MET A 24 20.71 -26.88 10.93
CA MET A 24 20.93 -28.24 10.43
C MET A 24 22.36 -28.73 10.71
N ALA A 25 23.38 -27.87 10.53
CA ALA A 25 24.78 -28.21 10.83
C ALA A 25 25.04 -28.43 12.33
N ALA A 26 24.27 -27.76 13.19
CA ALA A 26 24.29 -27.95 14.64
C ALA A 26 23.50 -29.19 15.11
N GLY A 27 22.76 -29.85 14.21
CA GLY A 27 21.90 -30.98 14.56
C GLY A 27 20.60 -30.58 15.27
N GLU A 28 20.28 -29.30 15.31
CA GLU A 28 19.06 -28.75 15.93
C GLU A 28 17.84 -28.91 15.01
N LEU A 29 18.06 -29.01 13.70
CA LEU A 29 17.03 -29.19 12.68
C LEU A 29 17.33 -30.40 11.79
N ASP A 30 16.36 -31.29 11.58
CA ASP A 30 16.54 -32.43 10.69
C ASP A 30 16.54 -32.02 9.20
N GLU A 31 17.21 -32.83 8.39
CA GLU A 31 17.36 -32.61 6.95
C GLU A 31 16.01 -32.54 6.21
N TYR A 32 15.00 -33.29 6.65
CA TYR A 32 13.71 -33.34 5.97
C TYR A 32 12.92 -32.04 6.16
N ARG A 33 12.94 -31.46 7.37
CA ARG A 33 12.41 -30.13 7.66
C ARG A 33 13.20 -29.05 6.94
N ALA A 34 14.54 -29.08 6.99
CA ALA A 34 15.39 -28.12 6.28
C ALA A 34 15.12 -28.11 4.76
N ARG A 35 14.99 -29.31 4.16
CA ARG A 35 14.64 -29.47 2.75
C ARG A 35 13.26 -28.91 2.42
N THR A 36 12.29 -29.10 3.30
CA THR A 36 10.95 -28.53 3.13
C THR A 36 10.98 -27.01 3.08
N LEU A 37 11.86 -26.36 3.86
CA LEU A 37 12.04 -24.91 3.81
C LEU A 37 12.66 -24.46 2.49
N VAL A 38 13.67 -25.18 1.99
CA VAL A 38 14.25 -24.92 0.66
C VAL A 38 13.20 -25.04 -0.44
N ASP A 39 12.46 -26.16 -0.46
CA ASP A 39 11.47 -26.42 -1.51
C ASP A 39 10.33 -25.36 -1.54
N VAL A 40 10.07 -24.66 -0.42
CA VAL A 40 9.06 -23.59 -0.38
C VAL A 40 9.66 -22.21 -0.66
N LEU A 41 10.91 -21.95 -0.25
CA LEU A 41 11.51 -20.62 -0.27
C LEU A 41 12.53 -20.39 -1.39
N GLU A 42 12.86 -21.41 -2.20
CA GLU A 42 13.85 -21.32 -3.28
C GLU A 42 13.56 -20.26 -4.35
N HIS A 43 12.29 -19.90 -4.55
CA HIS A 43 11.86 -18.89 -5.53
C HIS A 43 11.48 -17.55 -4.88
N THR A 44 11.63 -17.43 -3.56
CA THR A 44 11.32 -16.22 -2.82
C THR A 44 12.56 -15.31 -2.79
N ALA A 45 12.38 -13.98 -2.78
CA ALA A 45 13.51 -13.07 -2.65
C ALA A 45 14.34 -13.38 -1.37
N PRO A 46 15.70 -13.39 -1.42
CA PRO A 46 16.54 -13.76 -0.29
C PRO A 46 16.25 -13.00 1.00
N ALA A 47 15.92 -11.71 0.90
CA ALA A 47 15.58 -10.89 2.06
C ALA A 47 14.28 -11.33 2.76
N VAL A 48 13.29 -11.77 1.99
CA VAL A 48 12.01 -12.28 2.52
C VAL A 48 12.22 -13.68 3.11
N ALA A 49 12.95 -14.56 2.41
CA ALA A 49 13.29 -15.89 2.91
C ALA A 49 14.01 -15.84 4.27
N ARG A 50 14.97 -14.91 4.43
CA ARG A 50 15.67 -14.68 5.71
C ARG A 50 14.75 -14.23 6.84
N ARG A 51 13.74 -13.41 6.54
CA ARG A 51 12.74 -12.99 7.54
C ARG A 51 11.83 -14.15 7.94
N VAL A 52 11.46 -15.00 6.98
CA VAL A 52 10.67 -16.19 7.24
C VAL A 52 11.43 -17.17 8.12
N GLU A 53 12.68 -17.52 7.79
CA GLU A 53 13.44 -18.47 8.63
C GLU A 53 13.67 -17.93 10.05
N ALA A 54 13.95 -16.64 10.21
CA ALA A 54 14.15 -16.03 11.54
C ALA A 54 12.89 -16.13 12.43
N ARG A 55 11.69 -16.02 11.84
CA ARG A 55 10.42 -16.18 12.57
C ARG A 55 10.07 -17.64 12.81
N LEU A 56 10.49 -18.55 11.91
CA LEU A 56 10.07 -19.93 11.92
C LEU A 56 10.98 -20.85 12.74
N LEU A 57 12.29 -20.63 12.72
CA LEU A 57 13.27 -21.51 13.37
C LEU A 57 13.01 -21.74 14.87
N PRO A 58 12.54 -20.77 15.67
CA PRO A 58 12.22 -21.01 17.08
C PRO A 58 11.13 -22.06 17.33
N GLU A 59 10.23 -22.29 16.37
CA GLU A 59 9.12 -23.25 16.48
C GLU A 59 9.26 -24.44 15.51
N ALA A 60 10.29 -24.44 14.65
CA ALA A 60 10.40 -25.37 13.53
C ALA A 60 10.53 -26.84 13.95
N THR A 61 11.20 -27.11 15.09
CA THR A 61 11.42 -28.45 15.65
C THR A 61 10.14 -29.07 16.19
N ASP A 62 9.27 -28.27 16.80
CA ASP A 62 8.01 -28.72 17.40
C ASP A 62 6.90 -28.95 16.37
N LEU A 63 7.08 -28.42 15.16
CA LEU A 63 6.12 -28.58 14.07
C LEU A 63 6.36 -29.88 13.29
N THR A 64 5.27 -30.60 13.04
CA THR A 64 5.24 -31.62 11.99
C THR A 64 5.47 -30.95 10.63
N VAL A 65 6.06 -31.65 9.68
CA VAL A 65 6.42 -31.11 8.34
C VAL A 65 5.22 -30.49 7.61
N GLY A 66 4.04 -31.11 7.68
CA GLY A 66 2.82 -30.55 7.10
C GLY A 66 2.41 -29.21 7.74
N LYS A 67 2.58 -29.07 9.06
CA LYS A 67 2.35 -27.81 9.79
C LYS A 67 3.44 -26.79 9.48
N LEU A 68 4.70 -27.22 9.35
CA LEU A 68 5.83 -26.37 8.96
C LEU A 68 5.56 -25.72 7.61
N LYS A 69 5.17 -26.50 6.60
CA LYS A 69 4.82 -25.97 5.26
C LYS A 69 3.69 -24.95 5.32
N LYS A 70 2.61 -25.24 6.07
CA LYS A 70 1.50 -24.30 6.25
C LYS A 70 1.96 -23.01 6.94
N ARG A 71 2.84 -23.11 7.94
CA ARG A 71 3.35 -21.96 8.68
C ARG A 71 4.24 -21.07 7.83
N VAL A 72 5.12 -21.65 7.02
CA VAL A 72 5.95 -20.91 6.04
C VAL A 72 5.06 -20.10 5.08
N LEU A 73 4.03 -20.74 4.51
CA LEU A 73 3.10 -20.07 3.59
C LEU A 73 2.33 -18.95 4.28
N ALA A 74 1.88 -19.15 5.53
CA ALA A 74 1.23 -18.10 6.31
C ALA A 74 2.17 -16.91 6.57
N LEU A 75 3.43 -17.18 6.95
CA LEU A 75 4.43 -16.13 7.16
C LEU A 75 4.74 -15.35 5.88
N LEU A 76 4.78 -15.99 4.72
CA LEU A 76 4.95 -15.30 3.44
C LEU A 76 3.79 -14.31 3.19
N LEU A 77 2.55 -14.76 3.37
CA LEU A 77 1.37 -13.90 3.23
C LEU A 77 1.37 -12.74 4.22
N GLU A 78 1.72 -12.98 5.48
CA GLU A 78 1.85 -11.94 6.51
C GLU A 78 2.91 -10.89 6.10
N LEU A 79 4.09 -11.33 5.64
CA LEU A 79 5.18 -10.43 5.26
C LEU A 79 4.84 -9.60 4.02
N ASP A 80 4.10 -10.17 3.07
CA ASP A 80 3.60 -9.47 1.89
C ASP A 80 2.56 -8.41 2.27
N ALA A 81 1.62 -8.74 3.17
CA ALA A 81 0.66 -7.78 3.70
C ALA A 81 1.37 -6.63 4.43
N GLU A 82 2.32 -6.93 5.33
CA GLU A 82 3.11 -5.90 5.99
C GLU A 82 3.90 -5.02 4.99
N ALA A 83 4.38 -5.60 3.88
CA ALA A 83 5.10 -4.84 2.86
C ALA A 83 4.17 -3.95 2.03
N ALA A 84 2.92 -4.35 1.81
CA ALA A 84 1.90 -3.49 1.24
C ALA A 84 1.55 -2.34 2.21
N ASP A 85 1.35 -2.64 3.49
CA ASP A 85 1.02 -1.66 4.53
C ASP A 85 2.11 -0.61 4.69
N ARG A 86 3.37 -1.04 4.82
CA ARG A 86 4.51 -0.10 4.88
C ARG A 86 4.61 0.79 3.64
N ARG A 87 4.30 0.27 2.44
CA ARG A 87 4.28 1.09 1.22
C ARG A 87 3.15 2.12 1.26
N ARG A 88 1.97 1.76 1.77
CA ARG A 88 0.85 2.69 1.96
C ARG A 88 1.19 3.78 2.97
N GLU A 89 1.68 3.41 4.15
CA GLU A 89 2.10 4.36 5.18
C GLU A 89 3.22 5.30 4.69
N GLN A 90 4.19 4.78 3.93
CA GLN A 90 5.24 5.62 3.36
C GLN A 90 4.71 6.58 2.30
N ALA A 91 3.71 6.18 1.50
CA ALA A 91 3.05 7.07 0.55
C ALA A 91 2.25 8.16 1.27
N GLU A 92 1.53 7.81 2.33
CA GLU A 92 0.81 8.77 3.18
C GLU A 92 1.76 9.77 3.86
N ARG A 93 2.91 9.30 4.36
CA ARG A 93 3.95 10.17 4.95
C ARG A 93 4.64 11.08 3.93
N ARG A 94 4.53 10.79 2.63
CA ARG A 94 5.02 11.63 1.54
C ARG A 94 3.94 12.55 0.98
N ALA A 95 2.72 12.51 1.52
CA ALA A 95 1.67 13.43 1.16
C ALA A 95 2.14 14.87 1.42
N ASP A 96 2.04 15.70 0.38
CA ASP A 96 2.64 17.02 0.34
C ASP A 96 1.94 17.86 -0.72
N VAL A 97 2.02 19.18 -0.59
CA VAL A 97 1.48 20.14 -1.56
C VAL A 97 2.62 20.99 -2.08
N ARG A 98 2.86 20.95 -3.40
CA ARG A 98 4.02 21.59 -4.04
C ARG A 98 3.59 22.47 -5.21
N VAL A 99 4.38 23.52 -5.45
CA VAL A 99 4.21 24.43 -6.59
C VAL A 99 5.35 24.20 -7.57
N TYR A 100 5.00 23.96 -8.83
CA TYR A 100 5.95 23.80 -9.93
C TYR A 100 5.76 24.92 -10.97
N PRO A 101 6.84 25.45 -11.56
CA PRO A 101 6.72 26.34 -12.72
C PRO A 101 5.99 25.63 -13.86
N SER A 102 5.04 26.32 -14.52
CA SER A 102 4.39 25.82 -15.73
C SER A 102 5.14 26.31 -16.98
N PRO A 103 5.21 25.51 -18.06
CA PRO A 103 5.69 26.00 -19.34
C PRO A 103 4.75 27.03 -20.00
N GLN A 104 3.52 27.19 -19.48
CA GLN A 104 2.57 28.21 -19.94
C GLN A 104 2.88 29.56 -19.30
N GLU A 105 2.87 30.62 -20.11
CA GLU A 105 3.17 31.98 -19.66
C GLU A 105 2.25 32.42 -18.50
N GLY A 106 2.86 32.89 -17.40
CA GLY A 106 2.14 33.37 -16.23
C GLY A 106 1.49 32.30 -15.36
N MET A 107 1.73 31.01 -15.64
CA MET A 107 1.09 29.90 -14.93
C MET A 107 2.06 29.16 -14.00
N ALA A 108 1.51 28.58 -12.93
CA ALA A 108 2.19 27.62 -12.08
C ALA A 108 1.25 26.45 -11.78
N THR A 109 1.81 25.27 -11.56
CA THR A 109 1.05 24.08 -11.19
C THR A 109 1.11 23.88 -9.69
N LEU A 110 -0.04 23.91 -9.02
CA LEU A 110 -0.18 23.44 -7.64
C LEU A 110 -0.57 21.96 -7.68
N ALA A 111 0.26 21.09 -7.13
CA ALA A 111 0.02 19.65 -7.08
C ALA A 111 -0.04 19.18 -5.63
N ALA A 112 -0.96 18.26 -5.34
CA ALA A 112 -1.10 17.63 -4.03
C ALA A 112 -0.98 16.11 -4.17
N ASP A 113 -0.01 15.52 -3.48
CA ASP A 113 0.09 14.07 -3.32
C ASP A 113 -0.82 13.67 -2.16
N LEU A 114 -1.93 12.97 -2.46
CA LEU A 114 -2.96 12.60 -1.49
C LEU A 114 -3.26 11.10 -1.59
N PRO A 115 -3.81 10.46 -0.54
CA PRO A 115 -4.42 9.14 -0.67
C PRO A 115 -5.44 9.14 -1.81
N ALA A 116 -5.44 8.09 -2.66
CA ALA A 116 -6.21 8.09 -3.90
C ALA A 116 -7.70 8.41 -3.72
N GLN A 117 -8.31 7.93 -2.63
CA GLN A 117 -9.72 8.20 -2.31
C GLN A 117 -9.96 9.67 -1.96
N VAL A 118 -9.02 10.30 -1.25
CA VAL A 118 -9.08 11.74 -0.91
C VAL A 118 -8.90 12.58 -2.17
N ALA A 119 -7.93 12.26 -3.03
CA ALA A 119 -7.72 12.94 -4.31
C ALA A 119 -8.98 12.89 -5.19
N ALA A 120 -9.60 11.70 -5.29
CA ALA A 120 -10.83 11.51 -6.05
C ALA A 120 -12.00 12.35 -5.49
N ALA A 121 -12.17 12.38 -4.16
CA ALA A 121 -13.20 13.18 -3.51
C ALA A 121 -12.99 14.69 -3.73
N CYS A 122 -11.75 15.19 -3.58
CA CYS A 122 -11.41 16.59 -3.85
C CYS A 122 -11.71 16.97 -5.30
N HIS A 123 -11.28 16.16 -6.26
CA HIS A 123 -11.54 16.41 -7.68
C HIS A 123 -13.05 16.37 -8.00
N ALA A 124 -13.79 15.41 -7.44
CA ALA A 124 -15.23 15.29 -7.65
C ALA A 124 -15.99 16.53 -7.16
N LEU A 125 -15.63 17.06 -5.99
CA LEU A 125 -16.22 18.30 -5.46
C LEU A 125 -15.95 19.50 -6.38
N VAL A 126 -14.68 19.69 -6.79
CA VAL A 126 -14.30 20.78 -7.69
C VAL A 126 -15.04 20.67 -9.03
N ASP A 127 -15.12 19.48 -9.60
CA ASP A 127 -15.81 19.22 -10.87
C ASP A 127 -17.32 19.46 -10.75
N GLN A 128 -17.94 19.02 -9.65
CA GLN A 128 -19.36 19.25 -9.39
C GLN A 128 -19.68 20.74 -9.35
N LEU A 129 -18.95 21.53 -8.56
CA LEU A 129 -19.18 22.97 -8.42
C LEU A 129 -18.91 23.72 -9.73
N ALA A 130 -17.87 23.33 -10.47
CA ALA A 130 -17.58 23.92 -11.78
C ALA A 130 -18.71 23.65 -12.80
N ARG A 131 -19.33 22.46 -12.74
CA ARG A 131 -20.51 22.14 -13.57
C ARG A 131 -21.74 22.94 -13.17
N LEU A 132 -21.94 23.25 -11.89
CA LEU A 132 -23.03 24.12 -11.45
C LEU A 132 -22.86 25.53 -12.03
N LEU A 133 -21.67 26.14 -11.92
CA LEU A 133 -21.38 27.43 -12.55
C LEU A 133 -21.62 27.41 -14.06
N LYS A 134 -21.25 26.31 -14.72
CA LYS A 134 -21.48 26.14 -16.15
C LYS A 134 -22.98 26.06 -16.49
N ALA A 135 -23.76 25.36 -15.67
CA ALA A 135 -25.20 25.25 -15.82
C ALA A 135 -25.92 26.60 -15.57
N ASP A 136 -25.38 27.42 -14.68
CA ASP A 136 -25.85 28.79 -14.40
C ASP A 136 -25.51 29.79 -15.52
N GLY A 137 -24.93 29.33 -16.61
CA GLY A 137 -24.69 30.12 -17.83
C GLY A 137 -23.30 30.75 -17.93
N ASP A 138 -22.36 30.38 -17.06
CA ASP A 138 -20.99 30.91 -17.16
C ASP A 138 -20.35 30.54 -18.52
N PRO A 139 -19.90 31.52 -19.32
CA PRO A 139 -19.40 31.27 -20.66
C PRO A 139 -18.02 30.57 -20.66
N ARG A 140 -17.27 30.63 -19.56
CA ARG A 140 -15.89 30.14 -19.48
C ARG A 140 -15.79 28.62 -19.74
N PRO A 141 -14.66 28.12 -20.28
CA PRO A 141 -14.42 26.68 -20.44
C PRO A 141 -14.44 25.95 -19.08
N ILE A 142 -14.89 24.70 -19.07
CA ILE A 142 -15.01 23.92 -17.82
C ILE A 142 -13.68 23.77 -17.07
N GLY A 143 -12.55 23.72 -17.79
CA GLY A 143 -11.23 23.69 -17.18
C GLY A 143 -10.90 24.97 -16.39
N GLU A 144 -11.26 26.14 -16.92
CA GLU A 144 -11.09 27.42 -16.23
C GLU A 144 -12.00 27.50 -15.00
N LEU A 145 -13.25 27.05 -15.12
CA LEU A 145 -14.19 26.99 -13.98
C LEU A 145 -13.69 26.08 -12.86
N ARG A 146 -13.11 24.92 -13.18
CA ARG A 146 -12.50 24.05 -12.16
C ARG A 146 -11.36 24.75 -11.44
N THR A 147 -10.47 25.43 -12.16
CA THR A 147 -9.35 26.17 -11.55
C THR A 147 -9.85 27.30 -10.65
N LEU A 148 -10.91 28.01 -11.07
CA LEU A 148 -11.52 29.07 -10.27
C LEU A 148 -12.13 28.52 -8.97
N VAL A 149 -12.94 27.46 -9.06
CA VAL A 149 -13.50 26.79 -7.89
C VAL A 149 -12.40 26.27 -6.97
N PHE A 150 -11.38 25.63 -7.53
CA PHE A 150 -10.25 25.10 -6.77
C PHE A 150 -9.52 26.21 -6.00
N ALA A 151 -9.20 27.33 -6.66
CA ALA A 151 -8.56 28.48 -6.01
C ALA A 151 -9.45 29.12 -4.94
N ASP A 152 -10.75 29.28 -5.23
CA ASP A 152 -11.73 29.87 -4.31
C ASP A 152 -11.87 29.03 -3.03
N LEU A 153 -12.00 27.70 -3.16
CA LEU A 153 -12.08 26.79 -2.01
C LEU A 153 -10.83 26.83 -1.13
N LEU A 154 -9.63 26.99 -1.71
CA LEU A 154 -8.37 27.04 -0.95
C LEU A 154 -8.11 28.41 -0.33
N GLN A 155 -8.46 29.49 -1.04
CA GLN A 155 -8.17 30.87 -0.60
C GLN A 155 -9.25 31.43 0.32
N ARG A 156 -10.46 30.86 0.32
CA ARG A 156 -11.58 31.33 1.14
C ARG A 156 -12.23 30.21 1.96
N PRO A 157 -11.50 29.56 2.87
CA PRO A 157 -12.08 28.47 3.67
C PRO A 157 -13.21 28.91 4.62
N TRP A 158 -13.42 30.23 4.82
CA TRP A 158 -14.32 30.81 5.84
C TRP A 158 -15.27 31.90 5.31
N ASP A 159 -15.40 32.07 3.99
CA ASP A 159 -16.26 33.13 3.43
C ASP A 159 -17.74 32.72 3.49
N ASP A 160 -18.43 33.17 4.53
CA ASP A 160 -19.86 32.96 4.81
C ASP A 160 -20.77 33.97 4.08
N THR A 161 -20.21 34.85 3.26
CA THR A 161 -20.96 35.89 2.52
C THR A 161 -21.74 35.36 1.31
N ARG A 162 -21.53 34.09 0.94
CA ARG A 162 -22.33 33.38 -0.06
C ARG A 162 -23.42 32.55 0.64
N PRO A 163 -24.63 32.43 0.06
CA PRO A 163 -25.70 31.68 0.69
C PRO A 163 -25.23 30.23 0.95
N PRO A 164 -25.57 29.66 2.12
CA PRO A 164 -25.16 28.31 2.48
C PRO A 164 -25.60 27.33 1.39
N VAL A 165 -24.64 26.62 0.81
CA VAL A 165 -24.95 25.55 -0.14
C VAL A 165 -25.68 24.45 0.63
N THR A 166 -26.95 24.25 0.32
CA THR A 166 -27.74 23.15 0.89
C THR A 166 -27.29 21.86 0.23
N ALA A 167 -26.49 21.07 0.94
CA ALA A 167 -26.16 19.71 0.53
C ALA A 167 -27.31 18.77 0.97
N HIS A 168 -27.94 18.09 0.02
CA HIS A 168 -28.83 16.98 0.32
C HIS A 168 -28.01 15.75 0.70
N LEU A 169 -27.86 15.49 2.00
CA LEU A 169 -27.23 14.29 2.53
C LEU A 169 -28.33 13.29 2.95
N GLN A 170 -28.47 12.19 2.21
CA GLN A 170 -29.29 11.07 2.66
C GLN A 170 -28.46 10.20 3.61
N ILE A 171 -28.71 10.33 4.90
CA ILE A 171 -28.15 9.44 5.93
C ILE A 171 -29.13 8.31 6.18
N THR A 172 -28.78 7.09 5.79
CA THR A 172 -29.52 5.89 6.19
C THR A 172 -28.90 5.34 7.47
N ALA A 173 -29.50 5.67 8.62
CA ALA A 173 -29.15 5.08 9.91
C ALA A 173 -30.21 4.03 10.32
N THR A 174 -29.78 2.95 10.97
CA THR A 174 -30.69 1.96 11.56
C THR A 174 -31.24 2.46 12.89
N LEU A 175 -32.51 2.16 13.20
CA LEU A 175 -33.24 2.68 14.37
C LEU A 175 -32.51 2.45 15.70
N ALA A 176 -31.66 1.43 15.79
CA ALA A 176 -30.85 1.14 16.98
C ALA A 176 -29.76 2.19 17.29
N ALA A 177 -29.42 3.07 16.34
CA ALA A 177 -28.42 4.12 16.52
C ALA A 177 -28.99 5.45 17.06
N LEU A 178 -30.28 5.51 17.37
CA LEU A 178 -31.00 6.71 17.88
C LEU A 178 -31.37 6.60 19.37
N ALA A 179 -30.90 5.56 20.07
CA ALA A 179 -31.12 5.34 21.51
C ALA A 179 -29.95 5.84 22.36
#